data_AF-A0A0R3WVV6-F1
#
_entry.id   AF-A0A0R3WVV6-F1
#
_cell.length_a   1.000
_cell.length_b   1.000
_cell.length_c   1.000
_cell.angle_alpha   90.00
_cell.angle_beta   90.00
_cell.angle_gamma   90.00
#
_symmetry.space_group_name_H-M   'P 1'
#
loop_
_entity.id
_entity.type
_entity.pdbx_description
1 polymer ?
#
loop_
_entity_poly.entity_id
_entity_poly.type
_entity_poly.pdbx_seq_one_letter_code
_entity_poly.pdbx_strand_id
1 'polypeptide(L)' 'MSSVFYVEVGDADLDPNAGGGNPEEGEFIEVVYWPVERADDLLFLTETGTPVSATVVLAVLWFQRHILPSLCLSSKS' A
#
# COMPACT_ATOMS: atom_id res chain seq x y z
N MET A 1 -5.97 19.76 -5.41
CA MET A 1 -4.59 19.35 -5.07
C MET A 1 -4.72 18.18 -4.11
N SER A 2 -4.16 17.02 -4.43
CA SER A 2 -4.26 15.80 -3.61
C SER A 2 -3.09 15.71 -2.63
N SER A 3 -3.35 15.23 -1.42
CA SER A 3 -2.34 14.99 -0.38
C SER A 3 -2.20 13.50 -0.10
N VAL A 4 -1.00 13.05 0.24
CA VAL A 4 -0.72 11.66 0.66
C VAL A 4 -0.28 11.70 2.13
N PHE A 5 -0.86 10.81 2.93
CA PHE A 5 -0.55 10.66 4.36
C PHE A 5 -0.05 9.23 4.63
N TYR A 6 0.79 9.07 5.65
CA TYR A 6 1.35 7.79 6.07
C TYR A 6 1.00 7.53 7.53
N VAL A 7 0.68 6.28 7.85
CA VAL A 7 0.46 5.78 9.22
C VAL A 7 0.97 4.34 9.31
N GLU A 8 1.59 4.00 10.44
CA GLU A 8 1.96 2.64 10.78
C GLU A 8 0.79 1.97 11.50
N VAL A 9 0.45 0.74 11.10
CA VAL A 9 -0.68 -0.03 11.64
C VAL A 9 -0.18 -1.37 12.18
N GLY A 10 -0.86 -1.90 13.19
CA GLY A 10 -0.55 -3.20 13.79
C GLY A 10 -1.68 -4.21 13.64
N ASP A 11 -1.47 -5.42 14.17
CA ASP A 11 -2.44 -6.52 14.08
C ASP A 11 -3.82 -6.17 14.66
N ALA A 12 -3.86 -5.28 15.67
CA ALA A 12 -5.10 -4.81 16.28
C ALA A 12 -5.94 -3.89 15.37
N ASP A 13 -5.33 -3.32 14.33
CA ASP A 13 -6.00 -2.44 13.36
C ASP A 13 -6.50 -3.23 12.13
N LEU A 14 -6.19 -4.52 12.03
CA LEU A 14 -6.60 -5.37 10.92
C LEU A 14 -8.08 -5.78 11.06
N ASP A 15 -8.85 -5.55 10.00
CA ASP A 15 -10.21 -6.07 9.88
C ASP A 15 -10.24 -7.12 8.75
N PRO A 16 -10.51 -8.41 9.05
CA PRO A 16 -10.60 -9.46 8.03
C PRO A 16 -11.80 -9.30 7.09
N ASN A 17 -12.75 -8.41 7.41
CA ASN A 17 -13.85 -8.02 6.53
C ASN A 17 -13.65 -6.61 5.96
N ALA A 18 -12.42 -6.08 5.99
CA ALA A 18 -12.12 -4.77 5.45
C ALA A 18 -12.38 -4.70 3.94
N GLY A 19 -12.79 -3.51 3.49
CA GLY A 19 -13.25 -3.26 2.15
C GLY A 19 -14.55 -2.45 2.20
N GLY A 20 -15.31 -2.46 1.11
CA GLY A 20 -16.60 -1.80 1.05
C GLY A 20 -16.92 -1.29 -0.34
N GLY A 21 -17.34 -0.03 -0.41
CA GLY A 21 -17.97 0.54 -1.61
C GLY A 21 -19.49 0.37 -1.55
N ASN A 22 -20.20 1.21 -2.29
CA ASN A 22 -21.63 1.12 -2.46
C ASN A 22 -21.96 0.29 -3.72
N PRO A 23 -22.46 -0.95 -3.60
CA PRO A 23 -22.79 -1.78 -4.77
C PRO A 23 -23.89 -1.17 -5.64
N GLU A 24 -24.78 -0.37 -5.08
CA GLU A 24 -25.83 0.32 -5.84
C GLU A 24 -25.27 1.41 -6.76
N GLU A 25 -24.10 1.96 -6.41
CA GLU A 25 -23.33 2.90 -7.23
C GLU A 25 -22.27 2.18 -8.09
N GLY A 26 -22.18 0.86 -7.99
CA GLY A 26 -21.18 0.04 -8.69
C GLY A 26 -19.77 0.16 -8.09
N GLU A 27 -19.64 0.66 -6.86
CA GLU A 27 -18.37 0.78 -6.17
C GLU A 27 -18.05 -0.48 -5.36
N PHE A 28 -16.84 -1.02 -5.57
CA PHE A 28 -16.31 -2.16 -4.84
C PHE A 28 -14.88 -1.84 -4.41
N ILE A 29 -14.64 -1.92 -3.10
CA ILE A 29 -13.34 -1.64 -2.50
C ILE A 29 -12.85 -2.90 -1.80
N GLU A 30 -11.66 -3.33 -2.18
CA GLU A 30 -10.93 -4.43 -1.56
C GLU A 30 -9.70 -3.88 -0.83
N VAL A 31 -9.36 -4.49 0.31
CA VAL A 31 -8.09 -4.21 0.99
C VAL A 31 -7.05 -5.25 0.59
N VAL A 32 -5.95 -4.77 0.01
CA VAL A 32 -4.83 -5.62 -0.43
C VAL A 32 -3.65 -5.42 0.51
N TYR A 33 -3.23 -6.51 1.16
CA TYR A 33 -1.99 -6.55 1.94
C TYR A 33 -0.83 -6.94 1.04
N TRP A 34 0.17 -6.07 0.94
CA TRP A 34 1.34 -6.29 0.09
C TRP A 34 2.60 -6.47 0.93
N PRO A 35 3.38 -7.56 0.74
CA PRO A 35 4.66 -7.73 1.44
C PRO A 35 5.65 -6.63 1.07
N VAL A 36 6.33 -6.07 2.06
CA VAL A 36 7.30 -4.98 1.87
C VAL A 36 8.46 -5.43 0.98
N GLU A 37 8.91 -6.68 1.10
CA GLU A 37 9.99 -7.28 0.32
C GLU A 37 9.65 -7.37 -1.17
N ARG A 38 8.37 -7.29 -1.50
CA ARG A 38 7.84 -7.35 -2.86
C ARG A 38 7.32 -6.01 -3.34
N ALA A 39 7.59 -4.90 -2.64
CA ALA A 39 7.08 -3.59 -3.01
C ALA A 39 7.47 -3.17 -4.44
N ASP A 40 8.65 -3.60 -4.92
CA ASP A 40 9.11 -3.34 -6.28
C ASP A 40 8.18 -3.96 -7.35
N ASP A 41 7.52 -5.09 -7.06
CA ASP A 41 6.58 -5.72 -7.97
C ASP A 41 5.46 -4.75 -8.38
N LEU A 42 5.00 -3.88 -7.47
CA LEU A 42 3.96 -2.87 -7.74
C LEU A 42 4.39 -1.84 -8.79
N LEU A 43 5.69 -1.59 -8.93
CA LEU A 43 6.25 -0.72 -9.96
C LEU A 43 6.14 -1.38 -11.33
N PHE A 44 6.31 -2.71 -11.40
CA PHE A 44 6.31 -3.50 -12.62
C PHE A 44 4.92 -4.04 -13.02
N LEU A 45 3.94 -4.09 -12.10
CA LEU A 45 2.58 -4.54 -12.40
C LEU A 45 1.90 -3.71 -13.50
N THR A 46 2.32 -2.45 -13.65
CA THR A 46 1.88 -1.57 -14.75
C THR A 46 2.19 -2.17 -16.13
N GLU A 47 3.20 -3.03 -16.24
CA GLU A 47 3.61 -3.71 -17.47
C GLU A 47 2.91 -5.07 -17.68
N THR A 48 2.40 -5.68 -16.61
CA THR A 48 1.82 -7.05 -16.64
C THR A 48 0.29 -7.09 -16.76
N GLY A 49 -0.37 -5.92 -16.78
CA GLY A 49 -1.79 -5.78 -17.09
C GLY A 49 -2.69 -5.36 -15.93
N THR A 50 -2.17 -5.31 -14.70
CA THR A 50 -2.90 -4.76 -13.55
C THR A 50 -2.59 -3.27 -13.41
N PRO A 51 -3.57 -2.36 -13.61
CA PRO A 51 -3.32 -0.93 -13.52
C PRO A 51 -3.00 -0.53 -12.08
N VAL A 52 -1.84 0.10 -11.89
CA VAL A 52 -1.44 0.73 -10.62
C VAL A 52 -1.47 2.24 -10.80
N SER A 53 -2.12 2.95 -9.87
CA SER A 53 -2.20 4.41 -9.96
C SER A 53 -0.84 5.07 -9.71
N ALA A 54 -0.60 6.22 -10.34
CA ALA A 54 0.62 7.01 -10.13
C ALA A 54 0.80 7.42 -8.65
N THR A 55 -0.30 7.61 -7.90
CA THR A 55 -0.26 7.93 -6.47
C THR A 55 0.26 6.75 -5.65
N VAL A 56 -0.12 5.52 -5.98
CA VAL A 56 0.40 4.31 -5.32
C VAL A 56 1.90 4.15 -5.60
N VAL A 57 2.31 4.32 -6.87
CA VAL A 57 3.73 4.29 -7.25
C VAL A 57 4.53 5.32 -6.47
N LEU A 58 4.05 6.57 -6.39
CA LEU A 58 4.71 7.63 -5.63
C LEU A 58 4.80 7.29 -4.13
N ALA A 59 3.72 6.78 -3.53
CA ALA A 59 3.68 6.43 -2.11
C ALA A 59 4.67 5.30 -1.78
N VAL A 60 4.76 4.28 -2.63
CA VAL A 60 5.71 3.16 -2.47
C VAL A 60 7.15 3.65 -2.57
N LEU A 61 7.48 4.44 -3.60
CA LEU A 61 8.82 5.01 -3.77
C LEU A 61 9.22 5.91 -2.58
N TRP A 62 8.27 6.70 -2.08
CA TRP A 62 8.48 7.52 -0.89
C TRP A 62 8.71 6.66 0.37
N PHE A 63 7.90 5.64 0.59
CA PHE A 63 8.02 4.73 1.73
C PHE A 63 9.38 4.01 1.72
N GLN A 64 9.79 3.46 0.59
CA GLN A 64 11.09 2.79 0.43
C GLN A 64 12.27 3.72 0.71
N ARG A 65 12.16 5.00 0.32
CA ARG A 65 13.24 5.98 0.51
C ARG A 65 13.32 6.52 1.94
N HIS A 66 12.18 6.72 2.60
CA HIS A 66 12.11 7.51 3.84
C HIS A 66 11.76 6.71 5.09
N ILE A 67 11.02 5.61 4.97
CA ILE A 67 10.53 4.82 6.11
C ILE A 67 11.20 3.45 6.18
N LEU A 68 11.29 2.72 5.07
CA LEU A 68 11.86 1.37 5.06
C LEU A 68 13.25 1.27 5.72
N PRO A 69 14.20 2.21 5.51
CA PRO A 69 15.52 2.11 6.13
C PRO A 69 15.49 2.10 7.67
N SER A 70 14.55 2.82 8.32
CA SER A 70 14.46 2.84 9.78
C SER A 70 13.84 1.55 10.33
N LEU A 71 12.89 0.95 9.62
CA LEU A 71 12.30 -0.34 9.98
C LEU A 71 13.34 -1.47 9.94
N CYS A 72 14.18 -1.50 8.89
CA CYS A 72 15.25 -2.49 8.77
C CYS A 72 16.35 -2.34 9.84
N LEU A 73 16.54 -1.13 10.39
CA LEU A 73 17.47 -0.88 11.49
C LEU A 73 16.90 -1.35 12.83
N SER A 74 15.58 -1.21 13.04
CA SER A 74 14.93 -1.59 14.29
C SER A 74 14.84 -3.11 14.51
N SER A 75 14.89 -3.92 13.45
CA SER A 75 14.91 -5.39 13.55
C SER A 75 16.23 -5.99 14.07
N LYS A 76 17.28 -5.16 14.27
CA LYS A 76 18.63 -5.62 14.63
C LYS A 76 19.03 -5.40 16.10
N SER A 77 18.13 -4.95 16.99
CA SER A 77 18.41 -4.77 18.43
C SER A 77 17.73 -5.81 19.30
#